data_AF-A0A2V7CKT6-F1
#
_entry.id   AF-A0A2V7CKT6-F1
#
_cell.length_a   1.000
_cell.length_b   1.000
_cell.length_c   1.000
_cell.angle_alpha   90.00
_cell.angle_beta   90.00
_cell.angle_gamma   90.00
#
_symmetry.space_group_name_H-M   'P 1'
#
loop_
_entity.id
_entity.type
_entity.pdbx_description
1 polymer ?
#
loop_
_entity_poly.entity_id
_entity_poly.type
_entity_poly.pdbx_seq_one_letter_code
_entity_poly.pdbx_strand_id
1 'polypeptide(L)'
;MEPDTLKIWTRPEVHVSVGKMIVESLGVDEGRVTDDAALVRDLGAESIDFLDMSFKCQQIFGVDLPMRLIQDRRIEWRDLTVLAKVIEARYGVKVPAEELRTVAPATAAAVLAHVAAKHGVPRADGDERALVRELVQRMLDDLSATPLDLAGLTVEGLAGYLDGGLHAPGAMDAVMNRFTVRAVGEYIVAQLARAGRLAPGA
;
A
#
# COMPACT_ATOMS: atom_id res chain seq x y z
N MET A 1 -27.75 -3.78 -8.48
CA MET A 1 -27.92 -2.63 -9.38
C MET A 1 -26.70 -2.62 -10.28
N GLU A 2 -26.86 -2.66 -11.59
CA GLU A 2 -25.72 -2.53 -12.50
C GLU A 2 -25.23 -1.07 -12.51
N PRO A 3 -23.92 -0.81 -12.52
CA PRO A 3 -23.40 0.55 -12.52
C PRO A 3 -23.85 1.29 -13.79
N ASP A 4 -24.30 2.53 -13.63
CA ASP A 4 -24.54 3.42 -14.77
C ASP A 4 -23.20 3.84 -15.37
N THR A 5 -22.76 3.06 -16.35
CA THR A 5 -21.51 3.27 -17.09
C THR A 5 -21.58 4.45 -18.05
N LEU A 6 -22.76 5.04 -18.28
CA LEU A 6 -22.96 6.18 -19.18
C LEU A 6 -22.98 7.51 -18.42
N LYS A 7 -23.21 7.49 -17.11
CA LYS A 7 -23.14 8.71 -16.29
C LYS A 7 -21.77 9.39 -16.41
N ILE A 8 -21.80 10.68 -16.73
CA ILE A 8 -20.67 11.61 -16.58
C ILE A 8 -20.74 12.20 -15.19
N TRP A 9 -19.64 12.11 -14.46
CA TRP A 9 -19.53 12.57 -13.07
C TRP A 9 -18.82 13.92 -12.98
N THR A 10 -19.25 14.77 -12.06
CA THR A 10 -18.45 15.91 -11.61
C THR A 10 -17.60 15.54 -10.38
N ARG A 11 -16.48 16.23 -10.15
CA ARG A 11 -15.65 16.01 -8.95
C ARG A 11 -16.47 16.11 -7.64
N PRO A 12 -17.31 17.15 -7.42
CA PRO A 12 -18.12 17.25 -6.22
C PRO A 12 -19.08 16.07 -6.04
N GLU A 13 -19.71 15.58 -7.11
CA GLU A 13 -20.56 14.38 -7.04
C GLU A 13 -19.77 13.15 -6.62
N VAL A 14 -18.55 12.97 -7.14
CA VAL A 14 -17.67 11.85 -6.73
C VAL A 14 -17.37 11.95 -5.25
N HIS A 15 -16.92 13.11 -4.75
CA HIS A 15 -16.59 13.27 -3.33
C HIS A 15 -17.80 13.01 -2.41
N VAL A 16 -18.99 13.53 -2.77
CA VAL A 16 -20.22 13.27 -2.01
C VAL A 16 -20.59 11.79 -2.02
N SER A 17 -20.52 11.12 -3.17
CA SER A 17 -20.82 9.69 -3.28
C SER A 17 -19.80 8.82 -2.54
N VAL A 18 -18.52 9.20 -2.53
CA VAL A 18 -17.46 8.52 -1.78
C VAL A 18 -17.68 8.65 -0.27
N GLY A 19 -18.02 9.85 0.22
CA GLY A 19 -18.34 10.07 1.63
C GLY A 19 -19.48 9.17 2.10
N LYS A 20 -20.59 9.14 1.34
CA LYS A 20 -21.74 8.26 1.62
C LYS A 20 -21.36 6.78 1.61
N MET A 21 -20.61 6.36 0.60
CA MET A 21 -20.12 4.98 0.50
C MET A 21 -19.34 4.58 1.76
N ILE A 22 -18.44 5.44 2.25
CA ILE A 22 -17.63 5.18 3.45
C ILE A 22 -18.50 5.16 4.72
N VAL A 23 -19.40 6.13 4.89
CA VAL A 23 -20.37 6.16 6.02
C VAL A 23 -21.13 4.85 6.11
N GLU A 24 -21.69 4.39 5.00
CA GLU A 24 -22.51 3.19 4.98
C GLU A 24 -21.67 1.91 5.15
N SER A 25 -20.47 1.84 4.57
CA SER A 25 -19.61 0.66 4.67
C SER A 25 -19.02 0.47 6.05
N LEU A 26 -18.63 1.55 6.72
CA LEU A 26 -17.99 1.51 8.04
C LEU A 26 -18.98 1.71 9.20
N GLY A 27 -20.21 2.12 8.91
CA GLY A 27 -21.21 2.43 9.96
C GLY A 27 -20.79 3.61 10.86
N VAL A 28 -20.03 4.57 10.33
CA VAL A 28 -19.51 5.72 11.07
C VAL A 28 -20.37 6.97 10.87
N ASP A 29 -20.24 7.93 11.78
CA ASP A 29 -20.90 9.24 11.66
C ASP A 29 -20.37 10.04 10.45
N GLU A 30 -21.26 10.68 9.69
CA GLU A 30 -20.91 11.48 8.50
C GLU A 30 -19.91 12.61 8.84
N GLY A 31 -20.02 13.22 10.02
CA GLY A 31 -19.11 14.26 10.48
C GLY A 31 -17.68 13.77 10.76
N ARG A 32 -17.46 12.46 10.86
CA ARG A 32 -16.11 11.88 10.96
C ARG A 32 -15.44 11.68 9.60
N VAL A 33 -16.21 11.62 8.51
CA VAL A 33 -15.70 11.33 7.16
C VAL A 33 -15.17 12.62 6.52
N THR A 34 -13.99 13.04 6.96
CA THR A 34 -13.25 14.19 6.41
C THR A 34 -12.19 13.72 5.42
N ASP A 35 -11.81 14.59 4.46
CA ASP A 35 -10.82 14.27 3.41
C ASP A 35 -9.53 13.64 3.96
N ASP A 36 -9.04 14.13 5.09
CA ASP A 36 -7.76 13.71 5.68
C ASP A 36 -7.90 12.54 6.66
N ALA A 37 -9.12 12.06 6.94
CA ALA A 37 -9.34 10.92 7.82
C ALA A 37 -8.77 9.65 7.19
N ALA A 38 -7.84 9.00 7.89
CA ALA A 38 -7.32 7.69 7.53
C ALA A 38 -8.39 6.63 7.82
N LEU A 39 -8.73 5.80 6.84
CA LEU A 39 -9.81 4.83 6.98
C LEU A 39 -9.56 3.85 8.13
N VAL A 40 -8.32 3.37 8.29
CA VAL A 40 -7.97 2.43 9.37
C VAL A 40 -7.86 3.14 10.71
N ARG A 41 -6.92 4.08 10.86
CA ARG A 41 -6.62 4.73 12.15
C ARG A 41 -7.77 5.60 12.68
N ASP A 42 -8.38 6.40 11.82
CA ASP A 42 -9.33 7.43 12.26
C ASP A 42 -10.78 6.96 12.16
N LEU A 43 -11.12 6.10 11.19
CA LEU A 43 -12.47 5.60 10.99
C LEU A 43 -12.69 4.15 11.44
N GLY A 44 -11.62 3.41 11.73
CA GLY A 44 -11.70 2.05 12.27
C GLY A 44 -11.96 0.96 11.23
N ALA A 45 -11.63 1.21 9.95
CA ALA A 45 -11.85 0.25 8.87
C ALA A 45 -11.07 -1.05 9.08
N GLU A 46 -11.78 -2.17 9.02
CA GLU A 46 -11.27 -3.52 9.05
C GLU A 46 -11.19 -4.14 7.65
N SER A 47 -10.61 -5.34 7.55
CA SER A 47 -10.44 -6.03 6.26
C SER A 47 -11.75 -6.27 5.50
N ILE A 48 -12.86 -6.46 6.23
CA ILE A 48 -14.19 -6.67 5.64
C ILE A 48 -14.80 -5.39 5.08
N ASP A 49 -14.55 -4.25 5.71
CA ASP A 49 -15.07 -2.95 5.27
C ASP A 49 -14.50 -2.57 3.91
N PHE A 50 -13.21 -2.88 3.68
CA PHE A 50 -12.58 -2.69 2.38
C PHE A 50 -13.21 -3.52 1.26
N LEU A 51 -13.71 -4.72 1.57
CA LEU A 51 -14.41 -5.56 0.61
C LEU A 51 -15.78 -4.96 0.27
N ASP A 52 -16.52 -4.50 1.27
CA ASP A 52 -17.81 -3.83 1.06
C ASP A 52 -17.65 -2.53 0.27
N MET A 53 -16.68 -1.69 0.64
CA MET A 53 -16.35 -0.47 -0.10
C MET A 53 -15.98 -0.77 -1.56
N SER A 54 -15.20 -1.82 -1.81
CA SER A 54 -14.84 -2.20 -3.18
C SER A 54 -16.08 -2.60 -3.99
N PHE A 55 -17.00 -3.37 -3.40
CA PHE A 55 -18.25 -3.76 -4.04
C PHE A 55 -19.14 -2.55 -4.33
N LYS A 56 -19.31 -1.65 -3.37
CA LYS A 56 -20.10 -0.41 -3.56
C LYS A 56 -19.47 0.53 -4.57
N CYS A 57 -18.15 0.68 -4.55
CA CYS A 57 -17.44 1.47 -5.55
C CYS A 57 -17.70 0.93 -6.97
N GLN A 58 -17.68 -0.41 -7.13
CA GLN A 58 -18.02 -1.04 -8.40
C GLN A 58 -19.50 -0.82 -8.78
N GLN A 59 -20.43 -0.85 -7.84
CA GLN A 59 -21.85 -0.59 -8.11
C GLN A 59 -22.16 0.88 -8.44
N ILE A 60 -21.50 1.82 -7.78
CA ILE A 60 -21.76 3.26 -7.93
C ILE A 60 -21.03 3.79 -9.17
N PHE A 61 -19.74 3.48 -9.29
CA PHE A 61 -18.87 4.09 -10.28
C PHE A 61 -18.47 3.11 -11.39
N GLY A 62 -18.63 1.80 -11.24
CA GLY A 62 -18.02 0.82 -12.15
C GLY A 62 -16.49 0.87 -12.09
N VAL A 63 -15.94 1.14 -10.90
CA VAL A 63 -14.50 1.20 -10.62
C VAL A 63 -14.16 0.20 -9.52
N ASP A 64 -13.17 -0.66 -9.78
CA ASP A 64 -12.60 -1.55 -8.77
C ASP A 64 -11.59 -0.78 -7.90
N LEU A 65 -11.79 -0.79 -6.57
CA LEU A 65 -10.77 -0.25 -5.67
C LEU A 65 -9.52 -1.14 -5.68
N PRO A 66 -8.31 -0.58 -5.55
CA PRO A 66 -7.05 -1.31 -5.65
C PRO A 66 -6.69 -2.04 -4.35
N MET A 67 -7.70 -2.38 -3.53
CA MET A 67 -7.50 -3.07 -2.25
C MET A 67 -6.82 -4.42 -2.43
N ARG A 68 -7.20 -5.16 -3.48
CA ARG A 68 -6.53 -6.42 -3.82
C ARG A 68 -5.04 -6.22 -4.10
N LEU A 69 -4.69 -5.20 -4.89
CA LEU A 69 -3.30 -4.87 -5.18
C LEU A 69 -2.52 -4.56 -3.90
N ILE A 70 -3.07 -3.75 -2.99
CA ILE A 70 -2.44 -3.41 -1.71
C ILE A 70 -2.28 -4.66 -0.83
N GLN A 71 -3.28 -5.54 -0.79
CA GLN A 71 -3.20 -6.81 -0.06
C GLN A 71 -2.11 -7.73 -0.65
N ASP A 72 -2.04 -7.84 -1.98
CA ASP A 72 -1.02 -8.61 -2.68
C ASP A 72 0.39 -8.07 -2.34
N ARG A 73 0.58 -6.74 -2.40
CA ARG A 73 1.85 -6.10 -1.99
C ARG A 73 2.23 -6.41 -0.54
N ARG A 74 1.26 -6.33 0.38
CA ARG A 74 1.48 -6.67 1.79
C ARG A 74 1.97 -8.11 1.97
N ILE A 75 1.43 -9.05 1.20
CA ILE A 75 1.85 -10.46 1.23
C ILE A 75 3.29 -10.57 0.72
N GLU A 76 3.60 -9.97 -0.42
CA GLU A 76 4.95 -9.97 -1.02
C GLU A 76 6.03 -9.32 -0.13
N TRP A 77 5.62 -8.43 0.78
CA TRP A 77 6.53 -7.79 1.73
C TRP A 77 6.77 -8.70 2.94
N ARG A 78 5.70 -9.26 3.51
CA ARG A 78 5.79 -10.16 4.67
C ARG A 78 6.40 -11.52 4.35
N ASP A 79 6.25 -12.00 3.13
CA ASP A 79 6.83 -13.27 2.72
C ASP A 79 8.31 -13.14 2.30
N LEU A 80 8.90 -11.95 2.41
CA LEU A 80 10.26 -11.59 2.02
C LEU A 80 10.54 -11.75 0.51
N THR A 81 9.51 -11.85 -0.34
CA THR A 81 9.66 -11.92 -1.80
C THR A 81 10.27 -10.63 -2.34
N VAL A 82 9.87 -9.46 -1.83
CA VAL A 82 10.51 -8.19 -2.24
C VAL A 82 11.96 -8.12 -1.78
N LEU A 83 12.27 -8.57 -0.57
CA LEU A 83 13.66 -8.62 -0.09
C LEU A 83 14.54 -9.55 -0.95
N ALA A 84 14.03 -10.71 -1.35
CA ALA A 84 14.73 -11.61 -2.27
C ALA A 84 15.07 -10.92 -3.60
N LYS A 85 14.12 -10.18 -4.19
CA LYS A 85 14.33 -9.41 -5.43
C LYS A 85 15.40 -8.33 -5.23
N VAL A 86 15.44 -7.68 -4.06
CA VAL A 86 16.44 -6.65 -3.73
C VAL A 86 17.83 -7.27 -3.56
N ILE A 87 17.94 -8.41 -2.88
CA ILE A 87 19.20 -9.16 -2.71
C ILE A 87 19.74 -9.59 -4.09
N GLU A 88 18.87 -10.11 -4.96
CA GLU A 88 19.26 -10.49 -6.33
C GLU A 88 19.75 -9.28 -7.11
N ALA A 89 19.03 -8.15 -7.07
CA ALA A 89 19.43 -6.93 -7.76
C ALA A 89 20.77 -6.36 -7.24
N ARG A 90 20.99 -6.42 -5.91
CA ARG A 90 22.17 -5.86 -5.26
C ARG A 90 23.43 -6.72 -5.44
N TYR A 91 23.28 -8.03 -5.27
CA TYR A 91 24.42 -8.95 -5.16
C TYR A 91 24.53 -9.93 -6.33
N GLY A 92 23.57 -9.95 -7.25
CA GLY A 92 23.55 -10.87 -8.39
C GLY A 92 23.30 -12.33 -8.02
N VAL A 93 22.87 -12.61 -6.79
CA VAL A 93 22.59 -13.97 -6.31
C VAL A 93 21.10 -14.21 -6.10
N LYS A 94 20.60 -15.35 -6.56
CA LYS A 94 19.20 -15.75 -6.34
C LYS A 94 19.06 -16.45 -5.00
N VAL A 95 18.45 -15.76 -4.05
CA VAL A 95 18.10 -16.33 -2.74
C VAL A 95 16.58 -16.46 -2.67
N PRO A 96 16.02 -17.68 -2.56
CA PRO A 96 14.57 -17.84 -2.51
C PRO A 96 14.01 -17.26 -1.20
N ALA A 97 12.84 -16.64 -1.27
CA ALA A 97 12.19 -16.04 -0.10
C ALA A 97 11.90 -17.06 1.02
N GLU A 98 11.65 -18.33 0.65
CA GLU A 98 11.54 -19.45 1.59
C GLU A 98 12.78 -19.63 2.45
N GLU A 99 13.96 -19.46 1.86
CA GLU A 99 15.21 -19.52 2.61
C GLU A 99 15.34 -18.32 3.56
N LEU A 100 15.06 -17.10 3.08
CA LEU A 100 15.11 -15.89 3.92
C LEU A 100 14.19 -15.99 5.14
N ARG A 101 13.02 -16.63 4.99
CA ARG A 101 12.06 -16.85 6.08
C ARG A 101 12.58 -17.78 7.18
N THR A 102 13.63 -18.56 6.91
CA THR A 102 14.28 -19.41 7.93
C THR A 102 15.25 -18.65 8.83
N VAL A 103 15.59 -17.41 8.48
CA VAL A 103 16.57 -16.60 9.21
C VAL A 103 15.95 -15.98 10.47
N ALA A 104 16.60 -16.21 11.61
CA ALA A 104 16.21 -15.63 12.90
C ALA A 104 17.42 -14.92 13.56
N PRO A 105 17.26 -13.68 14.07
CA PRO A 105 16.05 -12.85 13.99
C PRO A 105 15.79 -12.35 12.55
N ALA A 106 14.56 -11.95 12.25
CA ALA A 106 14.19 -11.42 10.93
C ALA A 106 14.67 -9.96 10.76
N THR A 107 15.98 -9.76 10.74
CA THR A 107 16.65 -8.46 10.58
C THR A 107 17.54 -8.43 9.34
N ALA A 108 17.80 -7.24 8.80
CA ALA A 108 18.71 -7.09 7.67
C ALA A 108 20.12 -7.64 7.98
N ALA A 109 20.61 -7.42 9.20
CA ALA A 109 21.89 -7.94 9.67
C ALA A 109 21.97 -9.48 9.60
N ALA A 110 20.96 -10.17 10.14
CA ALA A 110 20.92 -11.62 10.16
C ALA A 110 20.75 -12.19 8.75
N VAL A 111 19.91 -11.57 7.93
CA VAL A 111 19.73 -11.95 6.52
C VAL A 111 21.04 -11.81 5.75
N LEU A 112 21.75 -10.69 5.87
CA LEU A 112 23.03 -10.49 5.20
C LEU A 112 24.10 -11.47 5.69
N ALA A 113 24.14 -11.78 6.99
CA ALA A 113 25.04 -12.79 7.53
C ALA A 113 24.75 -14.18 6.95
N HIS A 114 23.49 -14.58 6.87
CA HIS A 114 23.05 -15.85 6.29
C HIS A 114 23.40 -15.94 4.80
N VAL A 115 23.09 -14.90 4.03
CA VAL A 115 23.36 -14.85 2.59
C VAL A 115 24.86 -14.83 2.30
N ALA A 116 25.66 -14.11 3.10
CA ALA A 116 27.11 -14.13 2.99
C ALA A 116 27.68 -15.54 3.23
N ALA A 117 27.23 -16.21 4.29
CA ALA A 117 27.72 -17.54 4.65
C ALA A 117 27.34 -18.62 3.62
N LYS A 118 26.12 -18.57 3.08
CA LYS A 118 25.59 -19.63 2.20
C LYS A 118 25.82 -19.37 0.71
N HIS A 119 25.82 -18.10 0.28
CA HIS A 119 25.91 -17.72 -1.14
C HIS A 119 27.20 -16.95 -1.47
N GLY A 120 28.12 -16.77 -0.51
CA GLY A 120 29.42 -16.14 -0.75
C GLY A 120 29.34 -14.64 -1.05
N VAL A 121 28.27 -13.98 -0.61
CA VAL A 121 28.07 -12.53 -0.81
C VAL A 121 29.04 -11.73 0.08
N PRO A 122 29.79 -10.76 -0.46
CA PRO A 122 30.67 -9.91 0.34
C PRO A 122 29.85 -9.03 1.28
N ARG A 123 30.39 -8.78 2.48
CA ARG A 123 29.82 -7.82 3.44
C ARG A 123 30.72 -6.61 3.59
N ALA A 124 30.13 -5.42 3.52
CA ALA A 124 30.74 -4.14 3.80
C ALA A 124 29.99 -3.40 4.91
N ASP A 125 30.68 -2.47 5.57
CA ASP A 125 30.06 -1.58 6.55
C ASP A 125 28.96 -0.75 5.88
N GLY A 126 27.78 -0.73 6.51
CA GLY A 126 26.61 0.00 6.00
C GLY A 126 25.71 -0.79 5.04
N ASP A 127 26.06 -2.03 4.66
CA ASP A 127 25.21 -2.87 3.80
C ASP A 127 23.82 -3.11 4.39
N GLU A 128 23.71 -3.21 5.72
CA GLU A 128 22.43 -3.38 6.41
C GLU A 128 21.49 -2.20 6.14
N ARG A 129 22.00 -0.98 6.33
CA ARG A 129 21.23 0.25 6.07
C ARG A 129 20.92 0.41 4.59
N ALA A 130 21.87 0.10 3.71
CA ALA A 130 21.66 0.16 2.26
C ALA A 130 20.57 -0.82 1.80
N LEU A 131 20.62 -2.07 2.29
CA LEU A 131 19.64 -3.11 1.98
C LEU A 131 18.23 -2.70 2.45
N VAL A 132 18.11 -2.18 3.67
CA VAL A 132 16.81 -1.71 4.19
C VAL A 132 16.28 -0.55 3.34
N ARG A 133 17.12 0.42 2.96
CA ARG A 133 16.70 1.53 2.11
C ARG A 133 16.26 1.07 0.72
N GLU A 134 16.97 0.13 0.12
CA GLU A 134 16.61 -0.44 -1.19
C GLU A 134 15.32 -1.25 -1.12
N LEU A 135 15.13 -2.01 -0.04
CA LEU A 135 13.87 -2.69 0.27
C LEU A 135 12.72 -1.70 0.35
N VAL A 136 12.86 -0.65 1.15
CA VAL A 136 11.82 0.38 1.32
C VAL A 136 11.55 1.13 0.02
N GLN A 137 12.59 1.49 -0.74
CA GLN A 137 12.43 2.13 -2.04
C GLN A 137 11.59 1.25 -2.96
N ARG A 138 11.92 -0.05 -3.05
CA ARG A 138 11.16 -1.00 -3.87
C ARG A 138 9.71 -1.15 -3.40
N MET A 139 9.48 -1.19 -2.08
CA MET A 139 8.14 -1.22 -1.51
C MET A 139 7.33 0.03 -1.93
N LEU A 140 7.91 1.22 -1.83
CA LEU A 140 7.26 2.46 -2.26
C LEU A 140 6.98 2.48 -3.77
N ASP A 141 7.92 2.02 -4.59
CA ASP A 141 7.74 1.91 -6.04
C ASP A 141 6.59 0.95 -6.39
N ASP A 142 6.48 -0.17 -5.69
CA ASP A 142 5.41 -1.16 -5.86
C ASP A 142 4.02 -0.60 -5.46
N LEU A 143 3.98 0.43 -4.60
CA LEU A 143 2.78 1.18 -4.23
C LEU A 143 2.49 2.39 -5.13
N SER A 144 3.42 2.84 -5.97
CA SER A 144 3.23 4.03 -6.82
C SER A 144 2.07 3.89 -7.82
N ALA A 145 1.68 2.66 -8.14
CA ALA A 145 0.52 2.33 -8.98
C ALA A 145 -0.82 2.35 -8.20
N THR A 146 -0.77 2.51 -6.87
CA THR A 146 -1.93 2.60 -5.99
C THR A 146 -2.33 4.07 -5.80
N PRO A 147 -3.58 4.34 -5.41
CA PRO A 147 -4.05 5.68 -5.09
C PRO A 147 -3.66 6.18 -3.72
N LEU A 148 -2.83 5.44 -2.99
CA LEU A 148 -2.39 5.86 -1.67
C LEU A 148 -1.78 7.25 -1.75
N ASP A 149 -2.15 8.10 -0.81
CA ASP A 149 -1.43 9.35 -0.63
C ASP A 149 -0.07 9.05 0.00
N LEU A 150 0.92 8.80 -0.85
CA LEU A 150 2.28 8.52 -0.41
C LEU A 150 2.99 9.80 0.08
N ALA A 151 2.34 10.97 0.09
CA ALA A 151 2.92 12.18 0.64
C ALA A 151 3.36 11.97 2.09
N GLY A 152 4.57 12.45 2.39
CA GLY A 152 5.18 12.30 3.71
C GLY A 152 5.61 10.87 4.08
N LEU A 153 5.41 9.87 3.21
CA LEU A 153 5.96 8.53 3.40
C LEU A 153 7.35 8.48 2.77
N THR A 154 8.39 8.70 3.60
CA THR A 154 9.78 8.77 3.13
C THR A 154 10.49 7.44 3.28
N VAL A 155 11.53 7.23 2.47
CA VAL A 155 12.41 6.05 2.59
C VAL A 155 13.01 5.96 3.99
N GLU A 156 13.50 7.06 4.55
CA GLU A 156 14.09 7.05 5.89
C GLU A 156 13.05 6.77 6.98
N GLY A 157 11.84 7.32 6.85
CA GLY A 157 10.76 7.08 7.82
C GLY A 157 10.34 5.61 7.86
N LEU A 158 10.18 4.99 6.70
CA LEU A 158 9.86 3.57 6.60
C LEU A 158 11.04 2.67 7.00
N ALA A 159 12.27 3.03 6.63
CA ALA A 159 13.47 2.30 7.02
C ALA A 159 13.61 2.24 8.55
N GLY A 160 13.33 3.35 9.24
CA GLY A 160 13.36 3.40 10.70
C GLY A 160 12.41 2.41 11.38
N TYR A 161 11.27 2.07 10.77
CA TYR A 161 10.42 1.00 11.30
C TYR A 161 11.05 -0.39 11.12
N LEU A 162 11.77 -0.61 10.02
CA LEU A 162 12.37 -1.91 9.69
C LEU A 162 13.71 -2.18 10.41
N ASP A 163 14.33 -1.16 11.03
CA ASP A 163 15.55 -1.31 11.83
C ASP A 163 15.37 -2.30 13.00
N GLY A 164 14.17 -2.32 13.61
CA GLY A 164 13.80 -3.26 14.67
C GLY A 164 13.39 -4.66 14.19
N GLY A 165 13.20 -4.85 12.88
CA GLY A 165 12.78 -6.10 12.27
C GLY A 165 12.04 -5.90 10.95
N LEU A 166 12.29 -6.80 9.99
CA LEU A 166 11.73 -6.77 8.64
C LEU A 166 10.20 -6.96 8.60
N HIS A 167 9.60 -7.42 9.70
CA HIS A 167 8.14 -7.57 9.85
C HIS A 167 7.53 -6.57 10.84
N ALA A 168 8.23 -5.48 11.15
CA ALA A 168 7.73 -4.49 12.09
C ALA A 168 6.35 -3.96 11.68
N PRO A 169 5.32 -4.05 12.55
CA PRO A 169 3.95 -3.66 12.20
C PRO A 169 3.86 -2.17 11.84
N GLY A 170 4.70 -1.33 12.47
CA GLY A 170 4.70 0.12 12.23
C GLY A 170 4.95 0.53 10.77
N ALA A 171 5.72 -0.24 10.00
CA ALA A 171 5.92 0.02 8.57
C ALA A 171 4.60 -0.16 7.79
N MET A 172 3.86 -1.22 8.12
CA MET A 172 2.55 -1.48 7.51
C MET A 172 1.51 -0.46 7.95
N ASP A 173 1.49 -0.10 9.23
CA ASP A 173 0.57 0.89 9.77
C ASP A 173 0.80 2.25 9.10
N ALA A 174 2.07 2.64 8.88
CA ALA A 174 2.42 3.87 8.19
C ALA A 174 1.85 3.92 6.75
N VAL A 175 1.89 2.79 6.03
CA VAL A 175 1.31 2.63 4.68
C VAL A 175 -0.21 2.64 4.73
N MET A 176 -0.84 1.86 5.62
CA MET A 176 -2.30 1.79 5.73
C MET A 176 -2.91 3.13 6.11
N ASN A 177 -2.19 3.95 6.88
CA ASN A 177 -2.60 5.31 7.23
C ASN A 177 -2.55 6.30 6.04
N ARG A 178 -2.04 5.89 4.87
CA ARG A 178 -2.14 6.65 3.61
C ARG A 178 -3.44 6.41 2.86
N PHE A 179 -4.26 5.48 3.34
CA PHE A 179 -5.59 5.24 2.77
C PHE A 179 -6.58 6.20 3.43
N THR A 180 -6.66 7.42 2.89
CA THR A 180 -7.57 8.48 3.37
C THR A 180 -8.83 8.58 2.52
N VAL A 181 -9.85 9.26 3.04
CA VAL A 181 -11.08 9.57 2.27
C VAL A 181 -10.72 10.28 0.96
N ARG A 182 -9.80 11.25 1.00
CA ARG A 182 -9.28 11.96 -0.18
C ARG A 182 -8.61 11.01 -1.17
N ALA A 183 -7.76 10.10 -0.70
CA ALA A 183 -7.05 9.15 -1.56
C ALA A 183 -8.03 8.26 -2.34
N VAL A 184 -9.10 7.80 -1.69
CA VAL A 184 -10.18 7.03 -2.35
C VAL A 184 -10.90 7.89 -3.39
N GLY A 185 -11.24 9.13 -3.03
CA GLY A 185 -11.90 10.08 -3.95
C GLY A 185 -11.09 10.35 -5.20
N GLU A 186 -9.82 10.74 -5.05
CA GLU A 186 -8.94 11.07 -6.18
C GLU A 186 -8.66 9.86 -7.07
N TYR A 187 -8.59 8.66 -6.49
CA TYR A 187 -8.52 7.43 -7.29
C TYR A 187 -9.70 7.29 -8.24
N ILE A 188 -10.91 7.39 -7.69
CA ILE A 188 -12.15 7.19 -8.45
C ILE A 188 -12.25 8.27 -9.52
N VAL A 189 -11.93 9.53 -9.18
CA VAL A 189 -11.84 10.62 -10.15
C VAL A 189 -10.86 10.29 -11.29
N ALA A 190 -9.67 9.78 -10.98
CA ALA A 190 -8.68 9.42 -11.98
C ALA A 190 -9.15 8.26 -12.88
N GLN A 191 -9.82 7.25 -12.32
CA GLN A 191 -10.38 6.12 -13.10
C GLN A 191 -11.52 6.59 -14.01
N LEU A 192 -12.43 7.42 -13.51
CA LEU A 192 -13.52 7.99 -14.30
C LEU A 192 -12.97 8.89 -15.43
N ALA A 193 -11.94 9.68 -15.17
CA ALA A 193 -11.28 10.49 -16.19
C ALA A 193 -10.68 9.62 -17.31
N ARG A 194 -9.96 8.54 -16.96
CA ARG A 194 -9.40 7.58 -17.93
C ARG A 194 -10.49 6.90 -18.76
N ALA A 195 -11.66 6.68 -18.17
CA ALA A 195 -12.82 6.13 -18.85
C ALA A 195 -13.64 7.16 -19.67
N GLY A 196 -13.24 8.43 -19.70
CA GLY A 196 -14.01 9.50 -20.36
C GLY A 196 -15.36 9.81 -19.67
N ARG A 197 -15.50 9.43 -18.39
CA ARG A 197 -16.72 9.55 -17.56
C ARG A 197 -16.62 10.64 -16.50
N LEU A 198 -15.63 11.52 -16.62
CA LEU A 198 -15.48 12.70 -15.77
C LEU A 198 -15.76 13.95 -16.61
N ALA A 199 -16.60 14.84 -16.10
CA ALA A 199 -16.86 16.12 -16.73
C ALA A 199 -15.55 16.94 -16.85
N PRO A 200 -15.30 17.61 -18.00
CA PRO A 200 -14.22 18.58 -18.11
C PRO A 200 -14.43 19.68 -17.06
N GLY A 201 -13.33 20.10 -16.43
CA GLY A 201 -13.32 20.74 -15.11
C GLY A 201 -14.28 21.92 -14.89
N ALA A 202 -14.65 22.07 -13.61
CA ALA A 202 -14.89 23.36 -12.99
C ALA A 202 -13.70 23.66 -12.06
#